data_AF-A0A1C0B567-F1
#
_entry.id   AF-A0A1C0B567-F1
#
_cell.length_a   1.000
_cell.length_b   1.000
_cell.length_c   1.000
_cell.angle_alpha   90.00
_cell.angle_beta   90.00
_cell.angle_gamma   90.00
#
_symmetry.space_group_name_H-M   'P 1'
#
loop_
_entity.id
_entity.type
_entity.pdbx_description
1 polymer ?
#
loop_
_entity_poly.entity_id
_entity_poly.type
_entity_poly.pdbx_seq_one_letter_code
_entity_poly.pdbx_strand_id
1 'polypeptide(L)'
;MTNKQKITSLIMALTLGGVAGHHIDDIVEKYDLQVNRYPIEIEYEIINNCISNDEKPIAREIYLYKKEICTCALGKTELDYSYSSYQKDYNTFLEIFELKAKECI
;
A
#
# COMPACT_ATOMS: atom_id res chain seq x y z
N MET A 1 -39.92 20.54 -5.26
CA MET A 1 -38.94 20.28 -6.32
C MET A 1 -39.64 19.59 -7.49
N THR A 2 -39.66 20.21 -8.67
CA THR A 2 -40.40 19.69 -9.85
C THR A 2 -39.60 18.61 -10.59
N ASN A 3 -40.24 17.75 -11.39
CA ASN A 3 -39.53 16.72 -12.18
C ASN A 3 -38.46 17.32 -13.11
N LYS A 4 -38.69 18.53 -13.63
CA LYS A 4 -37.70 19.26 -14.44
C LYS A 4 -36.44 19.59 -13.63
N GLN A 5 -36.59 20.04 -12.38
CA GLN A 5 -35.47 20.33 -11.46
C GLN A 5 -34.68 19.08 -11.07
N LYS A 6 -35.36 17.93 -10.91
CA LYS A 6 -34.70 16.63 -10.67
C LYS A 6 -33.81 16.24 -11.85
N ILE A 7 -34.35 16.32 -13.08
CA ILE A 7 -33.62 15.95 -14.30
C ILE A 7 -32.42 16.89 -14.54
N THR A 8 -32.59 18.20 -14.33
CA THR A 8 -31.46 19.15 -14.49
C THR A 8 -30.35 18.90 -13.47
N SER A 9 -30.71 18.65 -12.21
CA SER A 9 -29.72 18.31 -11.17
C SER A 9 -28.96 17.02 -11.51
N LEU A 10 -29.65 16.01 -12.03
CA LEU A 10 -29.06 14.71 -12.37
C LEU A 10 -28.09 14.81 -13.56
N ILE A 11 -28.46 15.57 -14.60
CA ILE A 11 -27.57 15.83 -15.74
C ILE A 11 -26.34 16.63 -15.29
N MET A 12 -26.52 17.63 -14.44
CA MET A 12 -25.41 18.45 -13.92
C MET A 12 -24.45 17.62 -13.06
N ALA A 13 -24.96 16.71 -12.22
CA ALA A 13 -24.13 15.80 -11.44
C ALA A 13 -23.35 14.82 -12.33
N LEU A 14 -23.97 14.29 -13.39
CA LEU A 14 -23.31 13.39 -14.34
C LEU A 14 -22.22 14.09 -15.16
N THR A 15 -22.43 15.33 -15.60
CA THR A 15 -21.42 16.06 -16.35
C THR A 15 -20.25 16.48 -15.46
N LEU A 16 -20.53 16.99 -14.25
CA LEU A 16 -19.49 17.33 -13.28
C LEU A 16 -18.70 16.09 -12.84
N GLY A 17 -19.38 14.98 -12.58
CA GLY A 17 -18.73 13.71 -12.23
C GLY A 17 -17.91 13.13 -13.39
N GLY A 18 -18.41 13.19 -14.61
CA GLY A 18 -17.70 12.70 -15.80
C GLY A 18 -16.44 13.51 -16.13
N VAL A 19 -16.52 14.85 -16.05
CA VAL A 19 -15.35 15.72 -16.28
C VAL A 19 -14.32 15.56 -15.15
N ALA A 20 -14.76 15.55 -13.89
CA ALA A 20 -13.85 15.33 -12.77
C ALA A 20 -13.18 13.95 -12.84
N GLY A 21 -13.93 12.91 -13.21
CA GLY A 21 -13.42 11.55 -13.35
C GLY A 21 -12.33 11.40 -14.41
N HIS A 22 -12.41 12.14 -15.52
CA HIS A 22 -11.38 12.13 -16.56
C HIS A 22 -10.05 12.75 -16.15
N HIS A 23 -10.03 13.58 -15.10
CA HIS A 23 -8.84 14.24 -14.57
C HIS A 23 -8.42 13.69 -13.20
N ILE A 24 -9.01 12.58 -12.76
CA ILE A 24 -8.64 11.94 -11.48
C ILE A 24 -7.18 11.50 -11.53
N ASP A 25 -6.71 10.92 -12.63
CA ASP A 25 -5.33 10.44 -12.76
C ASP A 25 -4.32 11.61 -12.64
N ASP A 26 -4.60 12.74 -13.30
CA ASP A 26 -3.80 13.96 -13.20
C ASP A 26 -3.77 14.54 -11.77
N ILE A 27 -4.90 14.49 -11.05
CA ILE A 27 -5.00 14.93 -9.65
C ILE A 27 -4.26 13.97 -8.73
N VAL A 28 -4.39 12.67 -8.97
CA VAL A 28 -3.74 11.62 -8.18
C VAL A 28 -2.22 11.70 -8.32
N GLU A 29 -1.71 11.96 -9.52
CA GLU A 29 -0.29 12.23 -9.76
C GLU A 29 0.15 13.58 -9.18
N LYS A 30 -0.60 14.66 -9.43
CA LYS A 30 -0.24 16.02 -8.99
C LYS A 30 -0.22 16.20 -7.47
N TYR A 31 -1.06 15.47 -6.75
CA TYR A 31 -1.16 15.53 -5.29
C TYR A 31 -0.55 14.29 -4.62
N ASP A 32 0.18 13.44 -5.35
CA ASP A 32 0.79 12.20 -4.85
C ASP A 32 -0.20 11.35 -4.03
N LEU A 33 -1.45 11.29 -4.49
CA LEU A 33 -2.50 10.46 -3.88
C LEU A 33 -2.37 9.00 -4.30
N GLN A 34 -1.37 8.67 -5.11
CA GLN A 34 -0.97 7.29 -5.36
C GLN A 34 -0.45 6.76 -4.03
N VAL A 35 -1.04 5.66 -3.56
CA VAL A 35 -0.41 4.83 -2.55
C VAL A 35 0.93 4.42 -3.16
N ASN A 36 2.03 5.02 -2.70
CA ASN A 36 3.42 4.74 -3.08
C ASN A 36 3.82 3.34 -2.59
N ARG A 37 3.04 2.35 -3.01
CA ARG A 37 3.17 0.94 -2.71
C ARG A 37 4.37 0.40 -3.45
N TYR A 38 5.11 -0.50 -2.81
CA TYR A 38 6.27 -1.07 -3.46
C TYR A 38 5.79 -1.93 -4.64
N PRO A 39 6.61 -2.10 -5.70
CA PRO A 39 6.28 -3.03 -6.77
C PRO A 39 6.00 -4.42 -6.17
N ILE A 40 4.98 -5.12 -6.66
CA ILE A 40 4.49 -6.36 -6.04
C ILE A 40 5.56 -7.45 -5.99
N GLU A 41 6.50 -7.45 -6.95
CA GLU A 41 7.64 -8.34 -6.97
C GLU A 41 8.58 -8.08 -5.78
N ILE A 42 8.78 -6.80 -5.43
CA ILE A 42 9.60 -6.39 -4.29
C ILE A 42 8.89 -6.70 -2.97
N GLU A 43 7.59 -6.43 -2.87
CA GLU A 43 6.81 -6.79 -1.68
C GLU A 43 6.90 -8.29 -1.40
N TYR A 44 6.74 -9.11 -2.44
CA TYR A 44 6.85 -10.56 -2.35
C TYR A 44 8.24 -11.00 -1.91
N GLU A 45 9.30 -10.42 -2.49
CA GLU A 45 10.67 -10.72 -2.12
C GLU A 45 10.95 -10.40 -0.63
N ILE A 46 10.55 -9.21 -0.17
CA ILE A 46 10.71 -8.79 1.23
C ILE A 46 9.98 -9.76 2.17
N ILE A 47 8.70 -10.05 1.89
CA ILE A 47 7.90 -10.97 2.72
C ILE A 47 8.53 -12.37 2.72
N ASN A 48 8.93 -12.86 1.54
CA ASN A 48 9.53 -14.18 1.41
C ASN A 48 10.85 -14.29 2.20
N ASN A 49 11.71 -13.28 2.12
CA ASN A 49 12.97 -13.24 2.86
C ASN A 49 12.73 -13.17 4.38
N CYS A 50 11.75 -12.36 4.82
CA CYS A 50 11.36 -12.28 6.23
C CYS A 50 10.85 -13.63 6.77
N ILE A 51 10.02 -14.35 6.02
CA ILE A 51 9.49 -15.67 6.42
C ILE A 51 10.57 -16.76 6.35
N SER A 52 11.42 -16.73 5.32
CA SER A 52 12.33 -17.83 4.99
C SER A 52 13.75 -17.68 5.55
N ASN A 53 13.97 -16.75 6.47
CA ASN A 53 15.27 -16.56 7.13
C ASN A 53 15.65 -17.67 8.13
N ASP A 54 14.92 -18.79 8.16
CA ASP A 54 15.22 -19.93 9.03
C ASP A 54 16.14 -20.93 8.32
N GLU A 55 17.21 -21.37 8.99
CA GLU A 55 18.15 -22.36 8.44
C GLU A 55 17.53 -23.75 8.21
N LYS A 56 16.36 -24.01 8.79
CA LYS A 56 15.67 -25.31 8.76
C LYS A 56 14.19 -25.13 8.42
N PRO A 57 13.54 -26.16 7.83
CA PRO A 57 12.11 -26.13 7.60
C PRO A 57 11.33 -25.89 8.91
N ILE A 58 10.37 -24.98 8.86
CA ILE A 58 9.51 -24.63 9.99
C ILE A 58 8.15 -25.32 9.91
N ALA A 59 7.51 -25.51 11.06
CA ALA A 59 6.14 -26.01 11.12
C ALA A 59 5.18 -25.02 10.43
N ARG A 60 4.08 -25.54 9.87
CA ARG A 60 3.08 -24.73 9.16
C ARG A 60 2.51 -23.60 10.02
N GLU A 61 2.29 -23.84 11.30
CA GLU A 61 1.80 -22.83 12.24
C GLU A 61 2.78 -21.66 12.39
N ILE A 62 4.07 -21.94 12.52
CA ILE A 62 5.14 -20.94 12.62
C ILE A 62 5.22 -20.16 11.30
N TYR A 63 5.14 -20.85 10.16
CA TYR A 63 5.10 -20.19 8.86
C TYR A 63 3.94 -19.20 8.73
N LEU A 64 2.73 -19.60 9.12
CA LEU A 64 1.56 -18.72 9.06
C LEU A 64 1.69 -17.52 9.99
N TYR A 65 2.22 -17.74 11.20
CA TYR A 65 2.48 -16.67 12.16
C TYR A 65 3.53 -15.68 11.65
N LYS A 66 4.68 -16.17 11.14
CA LYS A 66 5.70 -15.32 10.52
C LYS A 66 5.14 -14.55 9.33
N LYS A 67 4.32 -15.20 8.49
CA LYS A 67 3.68 -14.54 7.34
C LYS A 67 2.81 -13.36 7.78
N GLU A 68 2.03 -13.50 8.86
CA GLU A 68 1.20 -12.43 9.40
C GLU A 68 2.04 -11.25 9.89
N ILE A 69 3.09 -11.52 10.68
CA ILE A 69 4.03 -10.50 11.17
C ILE A 69 4.72 -9.78 9.99
N CYS A 70 5.31 -10.52 9.05
CA CYS A 70 6.03 -9.93 7.92
C CYS A 70 5.12 -9.06 7.04
N THR A 71 3.87 -9.49 6.82
CA THR A 71 2.90 -8.72 6.03
C THR A 71 2.48 -7.45 6.77
N CYS A 72 2.23 -7.53 8.08
CA CYS A 72 1.93 -6.37 8.92
C CYS A 72 3.10 -5.38 8.98
N ALA A 73 4.32 -5.87 9.16
CA ALA A 73 5.54 -5.08 9.21
C ALA A 73 5.78 -4.32 7.90
N LEU A 74 5.63 -5.00 6.76
CA LEU A 74 5.77 -4.36 5.45
C LEU A 74 4.72 -3.26 5.27
N GLY A 75 3.45 -3.57 5.50
CA GLY A 75 2.38 -2.58 5.33
C GLY A 75 2.55 -1.35 6.22
N LYS A 76 3.09 -1.49 7.44
CA LYS A 76 3.44 -0.35 8.29
C LYS A 76 4.69 0.39 7.82
N THR A 77 5.67 -0.31 7.25
CA THR A 77 6.91 0.29 6.76
C THR A 77 6.64 1.14 5.52
N GLU A 78 5.79 0.68 4.61
CA GLU A 78 5.43 1.41 3.38
C GLU A 78 4.72 2.75 3.66
N LEU A 79 4.08 2.90 4.83
CA LEU A 79 3.49 4.17 5.27
C LEU A 79 4.54 5.23 5.65
N ASP A 80 5.66 4.78 6.20
CA ASP A 80 6.69 5.67 6.78
C ASP A 80 7.95 5.76 5.89
N TYR A 81 8.13 4.83 4.94
CA TYR A 81 9.34 4.72 4.14
C TYR A 81 9.03 4.39 2.68
N SER A 82 9.30 5.33 1.78
CA SER A 82 8.99 5.19 0.35
C SER A 82 9.90 4.17 -0.36
N TYR A 83 9.42 3.60 -1.47
CA TYR A 83 10.21 2.68 -2.28
C TYR A 83 11.51 3.31 -2.80
N SER A 84 11.47 4.60 -3.19
CA SER A 84 12.67 5.32 -3.64
C SER A 84 13.72 5.50 -2.53
N SER A 85 13.30 5.51 -1.26
CA SER A 85 14.19 5.54 -0.10
C SER A 85 14.76 4.14 0.18
N TYR A 86 13.91 3.11 0.13
CA TYR A 86 14.32 1.70 0.18
C TYR A 86 15.45 1.38 -0.80
N GLN A 87 15.34 1.86 -2.05
CA GLN A 87 16.36 1.64 -3.07
C GLN A 87 17.70 2.34 -2.77
N LYS A 88 17.70 3.43 -2.01
CA LYS A 88 18.90 4.22 -1.70
C LYS A 88 19.57 3.79 -0.41
N ASP A 89 18.78 3.43 0.59
CA ASP A 89 19.26 3.09 1.93
C ASP A 89 18.48 1.92 2.52
N TYR A 90 18.95 0.73 2.17
CA TYR A 90 18.38 -0.53 2.64
C TYR A 90 18.58 -0.75 4.16
N ASN A 91 19.62 -0.19 4.76
CA ASN A 91 19.88 -0.39 6.20
C ASN A 91 18.85 0.35 7.04
N THR A 92 18.54 1.60 6.68
CA THR A 92 17.45 2.34 7.33
C THR A 92 16.11 1.64 7.14
N PHE A 93 15.85 1.07 5.95
CA PHE A 93 14.67 0.23 5.75
C PHE A 93 14.63 -0.94 6.73
N LEU A 94 15.72 -1.69 6.91
CA LEU A 94 15.77 -2.82 7.84
C LEU A 94 15.48 -2.38 9.29
N GLU A 95 16.08 -1.28 9.74
CA GLU A 95 15.84 -0.75 11.08
C GLU A 95 14.37 -0.39 11.32
N ILE A 96 13.73 0.28 10.34
CA ILE A 96 12.31 0.62 10.40
C ILE A 96 11.47 -0.66 10.36
N PHE A 97 11.76 -1.57 9.43
CA PHE A 97 11.01 -2.81 9.26
C PHE A 97 11.05 -3.67 10.53
N GLU A 98 12.21 -3.82 11.17
CA GLU A 98 12.36 -4.54 12.44
C GLU A 98 11.58 -3.87 13.58
N LEU A 99 11.57 -2.53 13.62
CA LEU A 99 10.76 -1.80 14.59
C LEU A 99 9.27 -2.07 14.36
N LYS A 100 8.79 -1.97 13.12
CA LYS A 100 7.39 -2.24 12.77
C LYS A 100 6.98 -3.68 13.03
N ALA A 101 7.88 -4.63 12.80
CA ALA A 101 7.63 -6.05 13.08
C ALA A 101 7.37 -6.31 14.58
N LYS A 102 8.09 -5.62 15.48
CA LYS A 102 7.84 -5.72 16.93
C LYS A 102 6.46 -5.22 17.35
N GLU A 103 5.86 -4.31 16.58
CA GLU A 103 4.49 -3.83 16.81
C GLU A 103 3.41 -4.79 16.27
N CYS A 104 3.81 -5.85 15.58
CA CYS A 104 2.91 -6.83 14.94
C CYS A 104 2.93 -8.20 15.64
N ILE A 105 3.69 -8.34 16.73
CA ILE A 105 3.74 -9.52 17.62
C ILE A 105 2.62 -9.41 18.65
#